data_AF-A0A352DZX5-F1
#
_entry.id   AF-A0A352DZX5-F1
#
_cell.length_a   1.000
_cell.length_b   1.000
_cell.length_c   1.000
_cell.angle_alpha   90.00
_cell.angle_beta   90.00
_cell.angle_gamma   90.00
#
_symmetry.space_group_name_H-M   'P 1'
#
loop_
_entity.id
_entity.type
_entity.pdbx_description
1 polymer ?
#
loop_
_entity_poly.entity_id
_entity_poly.type
_entity_poly.pdbx_seq_one_letter_code
_entity_poly.pdbx_strand_id
1 'polypeptide(L)'
;ASHPYHDLASRTMRGGGGLVTFFLRGADGGPADWRTTAEVIDRVRIPRIGPSLGGVESLIEQPLVMSYWNYAPEERRAFGIPDNMIRLACGIEDADDLVADLAQ
;
A
#
# COMPACT_ATOMS: atom_id res chain seq x y z
N ALA A 1 -0.30 12.39 15.10
CA ALA A 1 -0.35 10.99 14.64
C ALA A 1 -1.74 10.69 14.08
N SER A 2 -1.85 9.98 12.96
CA SER A 2 -3.13 9.69 12.29
C SER A 2 -3.67 8.27 12.52
N HIS A 3 -2.82 7.32 12.94
CA HIS A 3 -3.24 5.93 13.16
C HIS A 3 -3.98 5.77 14.51
N PRO A 4 -5.14 5.08 14.56
CA PRO A 4 -5.95 4.97 15.79
C PRO A 4 -5.24 4.29 16.96
N TYR A 5 -4.28 3.40 16.66
CA TYR A 5 -3.50 2.67 17.67
C TYR A 5 -2.08 3.22 17.86
N HIS A 6 -1.80 4.44 17.41
CA HIS A 6 -0.47 5.04 17.52
C HIS A 6 0.08 4.97 18.96
N ASP A 7 -0.70 5.40 19.95
CA ASP A 7 -0.23 5.45 21.34
C ASP A 7 0.04 4.06 21.94
N LEU A 8 -0.73 3.04 21.51
CA LEU A 8 -0.46 1.67 21.91
C LEU A 8 0.84 1.18 21.26
N ALA A 9 1.00 1.40 19.95
CA ALA A 9 2.18 1.01 19.20
C ALA A 9 3.46 1.65 19.77
N SER A 10 3.44 2.94 20.11
CA SER A 10 4.58 3.64 20.72
C SER A 10 4.97 3.08 22.10
N ARG A 11 4.02 2.47 22.83
CA ARG A 11 4.30 1.85 24.14
C ARG A 11 4.77 0.40 24.05
N THR A 12 4.33 -0.34 23.03
CA THR A 12 4.55 -1.79 22.95
C THR A 12 5.54 -2.21 21.86
N MET A 13 5.87 -1.33 20.92
CA MET A 13 6.74 -1.60 19.78
C MET A 13 7.98 -0.69 19.81
N ARG A 14 9.10 -1.17 19.26
CA ARG A 14 10.34 -0.38 19.13
C ARG A 14 10.39 0.46 17.86
N GLY A 15 9.44 0.29 16.95
CA GLY A 15 9.32 0.98 15.67
C GLY A 15 8.02 0.59 14.95
N GLY A 16 7.67 1.31 13.88
CA GLY A 16 6.41 1.10 13.14
C GLY A 16 6.41 -0.05 12.14
N GLY A 17 7.58 -0.66 11.88
CA GLY A 17 7.76 -1.67 10.82
C GLY A 17 7.94 -1.05 9.42
N GLY A 18 8.26 -1.88 8.44
CA GLY A 18 8.49 -1.48 7.04
C GLY A 18 7.29 -1.66 6.12
N LEU A 19 6.10 -1.94 6.66
CA LEU A 19 4.88 -2.15 5.87
C LEU A 19 4.02 -0.90 5.93
N VAL A 20 3.80 -0.27 4.78
CA VAL A 20 3.00 0.95 4.64
C VAL A 20 1.77 0.64 3.80
N THR A 21 0.60 1.07 4.27
CA THR A 21 -0.65 0.97 3.52
C THR A 21 -1.26 2.35 3.37
N PHE A 22 -1.66 2.69 2.14
CA PHE A 22 -2.26 3.97 1.82
C PHE A 22 -3.35 3.81 0.75
N PHE A 23 -4.11 4.89 0.55
CA PHE A 23 -5.30 4.89 -0.31
C PHE A 23 -5.15 5.95 -1.39
N LEU A 24 -5.33 5.56 -2.64
CA LEU A 24 -5.22 6.49 -3.77
C LEU A 24 -6.49 7.35 -3.90
N ARG A 25 -6.31 8.65 -4.10
CA ARG A 25 -7.41 9.57 -4.45
C ARG A 25 -7.50 9.73 -5.95
N GLY A 26 -8.73 9.67 -6.47
CA GLY A 26 -9.03 9.97 -7.86
C GLY A 26 -9.00 11.47 -8.15
N ALA A 27 -9.12 11.83 -9.43
CA ALA A 27 -9.09 13.22 -9.89
C ALA A 27 -10.26 14.07 -9.34
N ASP A 28 -11.36 13.44 -8.94
CA ASP A 28 -12.51 14.07 -8.31
C ASP A 28 -12.36 14.29 -6.79
N GLY A 29 -11.22 13.89 -6.21
CA GLY A 29 -10.94 13.94 -4.78
C GLY A 29 -11.50 12.77 -3.96
N GLY A 30 -12.30 11.90 -4.58
CA GLY A 30 -12.82 10.66 -4.01
C GLY A 30 -11.80 9.52 -4.01
N PRO A 31 -12.17 8.32 -3.52
CA PRO A 31 -11.38 7.11 -3.72
C PRO A 31 -11.20 6.82 -5.22
N ALA A 32 -9.98 6.55 -5.66
CA ALA A 32 -9.73 6.09 -7.03
C ALA A 32 -10.41 4.74 -7.29
N ASP A 33 -10.70 4.42 -8.55
CA ASP A 33 -11.10 3.05 -8.90
C ASP A 33 -9.90 2.09 -8.91
N TRP A 34 -10.18 0.78 -8.99
CA TRP A 34 -9.13 -0.22 -8.93
C TRP A 34 -8.16 -0.13 -10.12
N ARG A 35 -8.60 0.37 -11.29
CA ARG A 35 -7.76 0.45 -12.50
C ARG A 35 -6.77 1.61 -12.40
N THR A 36 -7.26 2.77 -11.97
CA THR A 36 -6.45 3.95 -11.69
C THR A 36 -5.42 3.64 -10.60
N THR A 37 -5.79 2.83 -9.61
CA THR A 37 -4.88 2.35 -8.56
C THR A 37 -3.81 1.41 -9.12
N ALA A 38 -4.19 0.48 -10.03
CA ALA A 38 -3.25 -0.39 -10.71
C ALA A 38 -2.25 0.41 -11.59
N GLU A 39 -2.67 1.50 -12.24
CA GLU A 39 -1.76 2.34 -13.02
C GLU A 39 -0.61 2.94 -12.20
N VAL A 40 -0.83 3.27 -10.92
CA VAL A 40 0.26 3.74 -10.04
C VAL A 40 1.26 2.61 -9.79
N ILE A 41 0.75 1.40 -9.51
CA ILE A 41 1.57 0.22 -9.24
C ILE A 41 2.35 -0.22 -10.48
N ASP A 42 1.77 -0.10 -11.68
CA ASP A 42 2.43 -0.44 -12.94
C ASP A 42 3.49 0.59 -13.36
N ARG A 43 3.42 1.82 -12.83
CA ARG A 43 4.35 2.92 -13.17
C ARG A 43 5.63 2.92 -12.34
N VAL A 44 5.58 2.48 -11.08
CA VAL A 44 6.76 2.47 -10.21
C VAL A 44 7.84 1.54 -10.79
N ARG A 45 9.10 1.89 -10.56
CA ARG A 45 10.26 1.21 -11.18
C ARG A 45 11.16 0.53 -10.17
N ILE A 46 11.15 0.97 -8.90
CA ILE A 46 11.98 0.41 -7.84
C ILE A 46 11.26 -0.75 -7.15
N PRO A 47 10.09 -0.57 -6.51
CA PRO A 47 9.38 -1.68 -5.88
C PRO A 47 8.90 -2.67 -6.94
N ARG A 48 9.07 -3.97 -6.67
CA ARG A 48 8.54 -5.02 -7.56
C ARG A 48 7.11 -5.37 -7.20
N ILE A 49 6.30 -5.69 -8.22
CA ILE A 49 4.94 -6.17 -7.99
C ILE A 49 5.01 -7.60 -7.41
N GLY A 50 4.57 -7.79 -6.16
CA GLY A 50 4.61 -9.11 -5.54
C GLY A 50 3.89 -9.22 -4.18
N PRO A 51 3.38 -10.42 -3.81
CA PRO A 51 2.56 -10.60 -2.61
C PRO A 51 3.33 -10.68 -1.28
N SER A 52 4.65 -10.87 -1.33
CA SER A 52 5.52 -11.11 -0.16
C SER A 52 5.84 -9.82 0.61
N LEU A 53 6.65 -9.94 1.68
CA LEU A 53 7.15 -8.81 2.49
C LEU A 53 8.42 -9.19 3.26
N GLY A 54 9.17 -8.18 3.71
CA GLY A 54 10.32 -8.34 4.61
C GLY A 54 11.64 -8.72 3.94
N GLY A 55 11.70 -8.68 2.61
CA GLY A 55 12.94 -8.78 1.83
C GLY A 55 13.80 -7.51 1.92
N VAL A 56 14.97 -7.55 1.29
CA VAL A 56 15.83 -6.36 1.14
C VAL A 56 15.33 -5.48 -0.01
N GLU A 57 14.61 -6.09 -0.96
CA GLU A 57 13.91 -5.44 -2.05
C GLU A 57 12.53 -4.93 -1.62
N SER A 58 12.18 -3.74 -2.09
CA SER A 58 10.84 -3.20 -1.93
C SER A 58 9.83 -3.96 -2.78
N LEU A 59 8.65 -4.22 -2.22
CA LEU A 59 7.52 -4.87 -2.90
C LEU A 59 6.26 -4.00 -2.80
N ILE A 60 5.52 -3.89 -3.90
CA ILE A 60 4.26 -3.15 -3.96
C ILE A 60 3.14 -4.07 -4.48
N GLU A 61 1.93 -3.90 -3.95
CA GLU A 61 0.77 -4.62 -4.45
C GLU A 61 -0.54 -3.83 -4.28
N GLN A 62 -1.55 -4.25 -5.05
CA GLN A 62 -2.95 -3.93 -4.83
C GLN A 62 -3.62 -5.15 -4.17
N PRO A 63 -3.96 -5.10 -2.87
CA PRO A 63 -4.51 -6.26 -2.17
C PRO A 63 -5.79 -6.81 -2.81
N LEU A 64 -6.63 -5.93 -3.39
CA LEU A 64 -7.80 -6.31 -4.19
C LEU A 64 -7.44 -7.28 -5.32
N VAL A 65 -6.42 -6.96 -6.12
CA VAL A 65 -6.06 -7.73 -7.32
C VAL A 65 -5.31 -9.00 -6.92
N MET A 66 -4.41 -8.89 -5.94
CA MET A 66 -3.47 -9.96 -5.62
C MET A 66 -4.10 -11.06 -4.76
N SER A 67 -4.77 -10.69 -3.65
CA SER A 67 -5.16 -11.64 -2.60
C SER A 67 -6.68 -11.73 -2.39
N TYR A 68 -7.43 -10.70 -2.81
CA TYR A 68 -8.86 -10.58 -2.51
C TYR A 68 -9.75 -10.57 -3.76
N TRP A 69 -9.20 -10.98 -4.91
CA TRP A 69 -9.91 -10.93 -6.20
C TRP A 69 -11.23 -11.71 -6.21
N ASN A 70 -11.29 -12.83 -5.47
CA ASN A 70 -12.44 -13.72 -5.45
C ASN A 70 -13.61 -13.24 -4.57
N TYR A 71 -13.45 -12.14 -3.83
CA TYR A 71 -14.50 -11.60 -2.96
C TYR A 71 -15.28 -10.49 -3.67
N ALA A 72 -16.59 -10.40 -3.40
CA ALA A 72 -17.41 -9.32 -3.89
C ALA A 72 -16.96 -7.96 -3.30
N PRO A 73 -17.22 -6.82 -3.99
CA PRO A 73 -16.81 -5.50 -3.51
C PRO A 73 -17.28 -5.19 -2.07
N GLU A 74 -18.48 -5.61 -1.71
CA GLU A 74 -19.07 -5.40 -0.39
C GLU A 74 -18.31 -6.17 0.70
N GLU A 75 -17.90 -7.40 0.41
CA GLU A 75 -17.12 -8.24 1.32
C GLU A 75 -15.72 -7.67 1.52
N ARG A 76 -15.04 -7.25 0.44
CA ARG A 76 -13.72 -6.62 0.54
C ARG A 76 -13.77 -5.34 1.38
N ARG A 77 -14.79 -4.49 1.19
CA ARG A 77 -14.99 -3.29 2.02
C ARG A 77 -15.21 -3.65 3.49
N ALA A 78 -15.95 -4.72 3.79
CA ALA A 78 -16.15 -5.19 5.15
C ALA A 78 -14.84 -5.70 5.80
N PHE A 79 -13.92 -6.24 5.02
CA PHE A 79 -12.57 -6.59 5.47
C PHE A 79 -11.61 -5.39 5.57
N GLY A 80 -12.07 -4.19 5.19
CA GLY A 80 -11.23 -2.99 5.16
C GLY A 80 -10.30 -2.91 3.96
N ILE A 81 -10.62 -3.58 2.85
CA ILE A 81 -9.82 -3.65 1.62
C ILE A 81 -10.59 -2.95 0.50
N PRO A 82 -10.63 -1.61 0.50
CA PRO A 82 -11.22 -0.86 -0.59
C PRO A 82 -10.36 -1.00 -1.86
N ASP A 83 -11.01 -0.75 -3.00
CA ASP A 83 -10.43 -0.93 -4.32
C ASP A 83 -9.19 -0.04 -4.59
N ASN A 84 -9.04 1.06 -3.85
CA ASN A 84 -7.94 2.01 -3.94
C ASN A 84 -6.79 1.78 -2.95
N MET A 85 -6.79 0.64 -2.25
CA MET A 85 -5.74 0.28 -1.31
C MET A 85 -4.46 -0.13 -2.05
N ILE A 86 -3.33 0.45 -1.63
CA ILE A 86 -1.98 0.06 -2.04
C ILE A 86 -1.21 -0.36 -0.79
N ARG A 87 -0.49 -1.47 -0.89
CA ARG A 87 0.44 -1.94 0.16
C ARG A 87 1.87 -1.91 -0.38
N LEU A 88 2.76 -1.23 0.34
CA LEU A 88 4.19 -1.16 0.08
C LEU A 88 4.94 -1.81 1.25
N ALA A 89 5.66 -2.88 0.98
CA ALA A 89 6.67 -3.43 1.86
C ALA A 89 8.01 -2.80 1.49
N CYS A 90 8.48 -1.85 2.30
CA CYS A 90 9.74 -1.16 2.08
C CYS A 90 10.93 -2.10 2.32
N GLY A 91 11.83 -2.16 1.35
CA GLY A 91 13.14 -2.79 1.44
C GLY A 91 14.16 -1.88 2.12
N ILE A 92 15.42 -1.98 1.67
CA ILE A 92 16.55 -1.22 2.21
C ILE A 92 17.20 -0.30 1.15
N GLU A 93 16.48 0.01 0.07
CA GLU A 93 16.88 1.03 -0.90
C GLU A 93 16.96 2.41 -0.24
N ASP A 94 17.55 3.39 -0.94
CA ASP A 94 17.54 4.77 -0.48
C ASP A 94 16.10 5.30 -0.39
N ALA A 95 15.78 5.94 0.74
CA ALA A 95 14.42 6.40 1.01
C ALA A 95 13.99 7.51 0.05
N ASP A 96 14.91 8.39 -0.35
CA ASP A 96 14.61 9.48 -1.28
C ASP A 96 14.36 8.93 -2.69
N ASP A 97 15.07 7.87 -3.09
CA ASP A 97 14.82 7.18 -4.36
C ASP A 97 13.43 6.53 -4.38
N LEU A 98 13.02 5.85 -3.29
CA LEU A 98 11.69 5.26 -3.18
C LEU A 98 10.57 6.31 -3.23
N VAL A 99 10.77 7.45 -2.56
CA VAL A 99 9.80 8.56 -2.60
C VAL A 99 9.75 9.18 -3.99
N ALA A 100 10.89 9.38 -4.64
CA ALA A 100 10.96 9.94 -6.00
C ALA A 100 10.27 9.04 -7.03
N ASP A 101 10.43 7.72 -6.93
CA ASP A 101 9.80 6.76 -7.84
C ASP A 101 8.26 6.75 -7.72
N LEU A 102 7.74 6.95 -6.51
CA LEU A 102 6.30 7.12 -6.26
C LEU A 102 5.76 8.48 -6.70
N ALA A 103 6.60 9.50 -6.85
CA ALA A 103 6.22 10.88 -7.14
C ALA A 103 6.29 11.28 -8.63
N GLN A 104 6.68 10.36 -9.52
CA GLN A 104 6.89 10.60 -10.96
C GLN A 104 5.67 11.17 -11.72
#